data_AF-A0A925MG18-F1
#
_entry.id   AF-A0A925MG18-F1
#
_cell.length_a   1.000
_cell.length_b   1.000
_cell.length_c   1.000
_cell.angle_alpha   90.00
_cell.angle_beta   90.00
_cell.angle_gamma   90.00
#
_symmetry.space_group_name_H-M   'P 1'
#
loop_
_entity.id
_entity.type
_entity.pdbx_description
1 polymer ?
#
loop_
_entity_poly.entity_id
_entity_poly.type
_entity_poly.pdbx_seq_one_letter_code
_entity_poly.pdbx_strand_id
1 'polypeptide(L)'
;MRVWGLALGLVGCGFSSTPNNGPSDGAVVPDGGADAAVALDAGLDGAVIDGKPEPVCVGTFVRVCIDPPQAALTLSTQRIDTATSSRCIPYTAMPVIDACVIAGAQITIPAGNAVTAVGRRPLILVSTRGIVVEGTLDVSSRGGSNAQTGAAADTGPCATDFMNPPVNGSGGGR
;
A
#
# COMPACT_ATOMS: atom_id res chain seq x y z
N MET A 1 -38.25 19.24 4.37
CA MET A 1 -38.22 18.40 3.15
C MET A 1 -37.08 18.93 2.28
N ARG A 2 -35.93 18.25 2.24
CA ARG A 2 -34.79 18.65 1.39
C ARG A 2 -34.45 17.46 0.49
N VAL A 3 -34.58 17.68 -0.80
CA VAL A 3 -34.39 16.71 -1.88
C VAL A 3 -32.90 16.58 -2.17
N TRP A 4 -32.38 15.35 -2.18
CA TRP A 4 -31.01 15.02 -2.61
C TRP A 4 -31.04 14.66 -4.10
N GLY A 5 -30.33 15.42 -4.92
CA GLY A 5 -30.07 15.09 -6.32
C GLY A 5 -28.82 14.24 -6.43
N LEU A 6 -29.00 12.95 -6.74
CA LEU A 6 -27.93 12.02 -7.12
C LEU A 6 -27.70 12.13 -8.62
N ALA A 7 -26.54 12.67 -9.01
CA ALA A 7 -26.05 12.60 -10.39
C ALA A 7 -24.94 11.55 -10.45
N LEU A 8 -25.24 10.42 -11.08
CA LEU A 8 -24.33 9.31 -11.33
C LEU A 8 -23.65 9.54 -12.70
N GLY A 9 -22.38 9.93 -12.69
CA GLY A 9 -21.57 10.07 -13.91
C GLY A 9 -20.69 8.84 -14.11
N LEU A 10 -21.13 7.90 -14.95
CA LEU A 10 -20.32 6.80 -15.47
C LEU A 10 -19.51 7.31 -16.66
N VAL A 11 -18.24 7.65 -16.44
CA VAL A 11 -17.27 7.92 -17.52
C VAL A 11 -16.24 6.80 -17.51
N GLY A 12 -16.42 5.83 -18.40
CA GLY A 12 -15.41 4.81 -18.68
C GLY A 12 -14.41 5.32 -19.71
N CYS A 13 -13.14 5.42 -19.32
CA CYS A 13 -12.03 5.58 -20.25
C CYS A 13 -11.48 4.19 -20.58
N GLY A 14 -11.67 3.75 -21.82
CA GLY A 14 -11.08 2.52 -22.35
C GLY A 14 -9.59 2.71 -22.61
N PHE A 15 -8.77 1.77 -22.15
CA PHE A 15 -7.36 1.69 -22.50
C PHE A 15 -7.21 0.77 -23.72
N SER A 16 -6.95 1.36 -24.88
CA SER A 16 -6.52 0.63 -26.08
C SER A 16 -5.01 0.48 -26.03
N SER A 17 -4.51 -0.75 -25.90
CA SER A 17 -3.10 -1.08 -26.05
C SER A 17 -2.93 -1.91 -27.31
N THR A 18 -2.42 -1.30 -28.37
CA THR A 18 -1.91 -2.00 -29.55
C THR A 18 -0.44 -2.34 -29.33
N PRO A 19 -0.07 -3.63 -29.15
CA PRO A 19 1.33 -4.03 -29.25
C PRO A 19 1.74 -4.00 -30.73
N ASN A 20 2.61 -3.07 -31.09
CA ASN A 20 3.23 -3.04 -32.41
C ASN A 20 4.41 -4.03 -32.42
N ASN A 21 4.09 -5.31 -32.54
CA ASN A 21 5.06 -6.35 -32.87
C ASN A 21 5.19 -6.40 -34.40
N GLY A 22 6.20 -5.72 -34.93
CA GLY A 22 6.68 -5.93 -36.29
C GLY A 22 8.15 -6.33 -36.27
N PRO A 23 8.49 -7.61 -36.49
CA PRO A 23 9.80 -7.97 -37.02
C PRO A 23 9.76 -7.69 -38.52
N SER A 24 10.36 -6.57 -38.91
CA SER A 24 10.69 -6.34 -40.32
C SER A 24 12.09 -6.89 -40.55
N ASP A 25 12.09 -8.14 -40.98
CA ASP A 25 13.24 -8.81 -41.54
C ASP A 25 13.67 -8.09 -42.82
N GLY A 26 14.97 -7.76 -42.95
CA GLY A 26 15.59 -7.52 -44.25
C GLY A 26 16.37 -6.22 -44.38
N ALA A 27 17.69 -6.31 -44.23
CA ALA A 27 18.63 -6.26 -45.37
C ALA A 27 20.07 -6.28 -44.84
N VAL A 28 20.76 -7.39 -45.11
CA VAL A 28 22.22 -7.46 -45.02
C VAL A 28 22.77 -6.67 -46.20
N VAL A 29 23.63 -5.68 -45.96
CA VAL A 29 24.47 -5.06 -46.98
C VAL A 29 25.94 -5.41 -46.70
N PRO A 30 26.54 -6.26 -47.55
CA PRO A 30 27.94 -6.67 -47.62
C PRO A 30 29.14 -5.76 -47.50
N ASP A 31 29.09 -4.47 -47.80
CA ASP A 31 30.23 -3.96 -48.58
C ASP A 31 31.20 -3.10 -47.78
N GLY A 32 32.35 -3.73 -47.50
CA GLY A 32 33.50 -3.20 -46.79
C GLY A 32 33.95 -1.82 -47.26
N GLY A 33 33.95 -0.89 -46.33
CA GLY A 33 34.56 0.42 -46.45
C GLY A 33 35.38 0.69 -45.20
N ALA A 34 36.69 0.53 -45.36
CA ALA A 34 37.80 1.04 -44.56
C ALA A 34 37.53 1.29 -43.06
N ASP A 35 38.21 0.50 -42.25
CA ASP A 35 38.37 0.63 -40.80
C ASP A 35 39.02 1.98 -40.44
N ALA A 36 38.26 3.06 -40.54
CA ALA A 36 38.52 4.25 -39.76
C ALA A 36 38.24 3.85 -38.32
N ALA A 37 39.31 3.56 -37.58
CA ALA A 37 39.30 3.39 -36.14
C ALA A 37 38.79 4.69 -35.49
N VAL A 38 37.47 4.88 -35.51
CA VAL A 38 36.80 5.82 -34.64
C VAL A 38 36.93 5.20 -33.27
N ALA A 39 37.92 5.67 -32.52
CA ALA A 39 37.96 5.50 -31.09
C ALA A 39 36.67 6.12 -30.53
N LEU A 40 35.61 5.30 -30.45
CA LEU A 40 34.46 5.57 -29.61
C LEU A 40 34.96 5.41 -28.17
N ASP A 41 35.64 6.47 -27.76
CA ASP A 41 36.05 6.80 -26.41
C ASP A 41 34.84 6.64 -25.47
N ALA A 42 34.78 5.48 -24.82
CA ALA A 42 34.70 5.28 -23.37
C ALA A 42 33.93 6.31 -22.51
N GLY A 43 32.85 6.90 -23.03
CA GLY A 43 32.15 8.01 -22.38
C GLY A 43 30.73 7.74 -21.88
N LEU A 44 30.22 6.51 -21.92
CA LEU A 44 28.83 6.19 -21.55
C LEU A 44 28.65 5.35 -20.29
N ASP A 45 29.73 5.05 -19.56
CA ASP A 45 29.69 4.14 -18.39
C ASP A 45 29.66 4.88 -17.03
N GLY A 46 29.32 6.18 -17.05
CA GLY A 46 29.37 7.05 -15.87
C GLY A 46 28.04 7.69 -15.48
N ALA A 47 26.94 7.40 -16.18
CA ALA A 47 25.63 7.86 -15.73
C ALA A 47 25.26 7.06 -14.48
N VAL A 48 25.51 7.64 -13.32
CA VAL A 48 24.96 7.15 -12.06
C VAL A 48 23.45 7.08 -12.27
N ILE A 49 22.91 5.86 -12.35
CA ILE A 49 21.47 5.63 -12.33
C ILE A 49 21.04 5.86 -10.89
N ASP A 50 20.97 7.14 -10.50
CA ASP A 50 20.49 7.63 -9.21
C ASP A 50 18.97 7.85 -9.21
N GLY A 51 18.28 7.32 -10.23
CA GLY A 51 16.83 7.36 -10.32
C GLY A 51 16.20 6.77 -9.06
N LYS A 52 15.66 7.65 -8.21
CA LYS A 52 14.82 7.24 -7.10
C LYS A 52 13.68 6.42 -7.71
N PRO A 53 13.39 5.20 -7.21
CA PRO A 53 12.29 4.43 -7.74
C PRO A 53 11.00 5.23 -7.59
N GLU A 54 10.20 5.25 -8.66
CA GLU A 54 8.90 5.91 -8.66
C GLU A 54 8.04 5.37 -7.50
N PRO A 55 7.37 6.25 -6.74
CA PRO A 55 6.56 5.84 -5.61
C PRO A 55 5.38 4.99 -6.06
N VAL A 56 5.07 3.95 -5.30
CA VAL A 56 3.91 3.09 -5.53
C VAL A 56 2.72 3.64 -4.76
N CYS A 57 1.68 4.03 -5.50
CA CYS A 57 0.44 4.57 -4.93
C CYS A 57 -0.69 3.54 -5.03
N VAL A 58 -1.31 3.21 -3.89
CA VAL A 58 -2.42 2.25 -3.78
C VAL A 58 -3.65 2.88 -3.13
N GLY A 59 -4.83 2.33 -3.44
CA GLY A 59 -6.11 2.75 -2.85
C GLY A 59 -6.91 3.76 -3.70
N THR A 60 -8.22 3.78 -3.49
CA THR A 60 -9.18 4.61 -4.24
C THR A 60 -9.83 5.70 -3.35
N PHE A 61 -10.25 5.34 -2.14
CA PHE A 61 -10.81 6.29 -1.16
C PHE A 61 -9.72 7.12 -0.48
N VAL A 62 -8.63 6.46 -0.09
CA VAL A 62 -7.38 7.09 0.32
C VAL A 62 -6.29 6.52 -0.56
N ARG A 63 -5.62 7.40 -1.29
CA ARG A 63 -4.49 7.04 -2.14
C ARG A 63 -3.21 7.21 -1.33
N VAL A 64 -2.61 6.09 -0.91
CA VAL A 64 -1.36 6.07 -0.13
C VAL A 64 -0.20 5.76 -1.07
N CYS A 65 0.79 6.65 -1.11
CA CYS A 65 2.00 6.51 -1.89
C CYS A 65 3.20 6.26 -0.98
N ILE A 66 3.98 5.23 -1.28
CA ILE A 66 5.18 4.84 -0.55
C ILE A 66 6.33 4.54 -1.52
N ASP A 67 7.56 4.62 -1.03
CA ASP A 67 8.71 4.09 -1.76
C ASP A 67 8.55 2.55 -1.85
N PRO A 68 8.73 1.93 -3.03
CA PRO A 68 8.40 0.52 -3.25
C PRO A 68 9.23 -0.39 -2.35
N PRO A 69 8.59 -1.20 -1.48
CA PRO A 69 9.32 -2.08 -0.58
C PRO A 69 9.99 -3.20 -1.40
N GLN A 70 11.30 -3.35 -1.22
CA GLN A 70 12.11 -4.37 -1.92
C GLN A 70 12.20 -5.69 -1.14
N ALA A 71 12.12 -5.61 0.19
CA ALA A 71 12.28 -6.76 1.07
C ALA A 71 10.94 -7.35 1.52
N ALA A 72 10.89 -8.69 1.64
CA ALA A 72 9.78 -9.36 2.30
C ALA A 72 9.80 -9.04 3.81
N LEU A 73 8.62 -8.94 4.40
CA LEU A 73 8.40 -8.63 5.81
C LEU A 73 7.63 -9.76 6.47
N THR A 74 8.27 -10.43 7.43
CA THR A 74 7.59 -11.40 8.30
C THR A 74 7.27 -10.75 9.63
N LEU A 75 6.00 -10.78 10.02
CA LEU A 75 5.54 -10.29 11.31
C LEU A 75 5.38 -11.48 12.26
N SER A 76 6.30 -11.59 13.23
CA SER A 76 6.20 -12.53 14.34
C SER A 76 5.21 -12.01 15.40
N THR A 77 4.95 -12.85 16.42
CA THR A 77 4.12 -12.46 17.57
C THR A 77 4.62 -11.17 18.20
N GLN A 78 3.84 -10.10 18.08
CA GLN A 78 4.22 -8.78 18.56
C GLN A 78 3.01 -7.86 18.72
N ARG A 79 3.19 -6.83 19.54
CA ARG A 79 2.25 -5.72 19.67
C ARG A 79 2.77 -4.50 18.90
N ILE A 80 1.94 -3.94 18.03
CA ILE A 80 2.23 -2.76 17.22
C ILE A 80 1.42 -1.60 17.77
N ASP A 81 2.09 -0.62 18.38
CA ASP A 81 1.47 0.65 18.71
C ASP A 81 1.57 1.59 17.49
N THR A 82 0.43 1.84 16.85
CA THR A 82 0.32 2.67 15.65
C THR A 82 0.79 4.12 15.85
N ALA A 83 0.87 4.60 17.10
CA ALA A 83 1.37 5.94 17.41
C ALA A 83 2.90 6.02 17.54
N THR A 84 3.56 4.95 17.98
CA THR A 84 4.98 4.99 18.42
C THR A 84 5.87 3.94 17.75
N SER A 85 5.30 2.99 17.02
CA SER A 85 6.04 1.88 16.42
C SER A 85 7.00 2.36 15.34
N SER A 86 8.24 1.90 15.44
CA SER A 86 9.28 2.10 14.41
C SER A 86 8.98 1.34 13.11
N ARG A 87 7.95 0.48 13.09
CA ARG A 87 7.48 -0.20 11.87
C ARG A 87 6.63 0.71 10.99
N CYS A 88 6.10 1.81 11.53
CA CYS A 88 5.35 2.79 10.75
C CYS A 88 6.34 3.56 9.85
N ILE A 89 6.20 3.42 8.53
CA ILE A 89 7.06 4.09 7.56
C ILE A 89 6.47 5.44 7.13
N PRO A 90 7.30 6.39 6.65
CA PRO A 90 6.80 7.59 6.01
C PRO A 90 6.04 7.25 4.72
N TYR A 91 4.98 7.99 4.46
CA TYR A 91 4.14 7.87 3.27
C TYR A 91 3.54 9.23 2.92
N THR A 92 3.00 9.37 1.72
CA THR A 92 2.12 10.48 1.35
C THR A 92 0.73 9.95 1.07
N ALA A 93 -0.32 10.72 1.40
CA ALA A 93 -1.70 10.29 1.20
C ALA A 93 -2.59 11.41 0.65
N MET A 94 -3.53 11.02 -0.21
CA MET A 94 -4.59 11.89 -0.73
C MET A 94 -5.97 11.21 -0.59
N PRO A 95 -6.89 11.74 0.23
CA PRO A 95 -6.72 12.90 1.13
C PRO A 95 -5.69 12.62 2.24
N VAL A 96 -5.20 13.69 2.89
CA VAL A 96 -4.26 13.57 4.00
C VAL A 96 -4.93 12.83 5.15
N ILE A 97 -4.34 11.73 5.57
CA ILE A 97 -4.74 10.97 6.75
C ILE A 97 -3.51 10.68 7.60
N ASP A 98 -3.69 10.58 8.91
CA ASP A 98 -2.64 10.15 9.83
C ASP A 98 -2.81 8.66 10.16
N ALA A 99 -1.89 7.81 9.69
CA ALA A 99 -1.97 6.36 9.68
C ALA A 99 -0.60 5.74 9.99
N CYS A 100 -0.58 4.55 10.56
CA CYS A 100 0.62 3.73 10.61
C CYS A 100 0.66 2.82 9.38
N VAL A 101 1.52 3.14 8.42
CA VAL A 101 1.72 2.32 7.23
C VAL A 101 2.86 1.33 7.48
N ILE A 102 2.60 0.05 7.25
CA ILE A 102 3.62 -1.01 7.23
C ILE A 102 3.70 -1.55 5.82
N ALA A 103 4.90 -1.53 5.23
CA ALA A 103 5.13 -1.97 3.87
C ALA A 103 6.14 -3.11 3.79
N GLY A 104 5.90 -4.04 2.87
CA GLY A 104 6.82 -5.14 2.54
C GLY A 104 6.55 -5.66 1.13
N ALA A 105 7.58 -6.13 0.43
CA ALA A 105 7.40 -6.74 -0.89
C ALA A 105 6.40 -7.91 -0.84
N GLN A 106 6.47 -8.69 0.23
CA GLN A 106 5.50 -9.67 0.66
C GLN A 106 5.32 -9.48 2.17
N ILE A 107 4.10 -9.46 2.69
CA ILE A 107 3.85 -9.44 4.13
C ILE A 107 3.34 -10.81 4.56
N THR A 108 3.98 -11.43 5.55
CA THR A 108 3.57 -12.74 6.07
C THR A 108 3.40 -12.71 7.59
N ILE A 109 2.28 -13.22 8.07
CA ILE A 109 2.04 -13.55 9.49
C ILE A 109 1.97 -15.07 9.57
N PRO A 110 3.06 -15.77 9.97
CA PRO A 110 3.10 -17.23 9.96
C PRO A 110 2.11 -17.84 10.96
N ALA A 111 1.71 -19.10 10.72
CA ALA A 111 0.89 -19.86 11.65
C ALA A 111 1.47 -19.85 13.08
N GLY A 112 0.58 -19.77 14.08
CA GLY A 112 0.96 -19.69 15.49
C GLY A 112 1.46 -18.32 15.96
N ASN A 113 1.64 -17.33 15.06
CA ASN A 113 1.95 -15.97 15.46
C ASN A 113 0.71 -15.11 15.66
N ALA A 114 0.76 -14.22 16.66
CA ALA A 114 -0.29 -13.24 16.93
C ALA A 114 0.25 -11.81 16.87
N VAL A 115 -0.20 -11.05 15.87
CA VAL A 115 0.09 -9.62 15.73
C VAL A 115 -1.09 -8.84 16.26
N THR A 116 -0.90 -8.01 17.27
CA THR A 116 -1.94 -7.12 17.79
C THR A 116 -1.58 -5.67 17.48
N ALA A 117 -2.45 -4.94 16.79
CA ALA A 117 -2.23 -3.52 16.54
C ALA A 117 -3.20 -2.66 17.34
N VAL A 118 -2.65 -1.64 17.99
CA VAL A 118 -3.38 -0.74 18.88
C VAL A 118 -3.02 0.71 18.60
N GLY A 119 -3.84 1.62 19.10
CA GLY A 119 -3.56 3.05 19.08
C GLY A 119 -4.48 3.83 18.13
N ARG A 120 -4.32 5.15 18.16
CA ARG A 120 -5.29 6.09 17.58
C ARG A 120 -5.21 6.18 16.06
N ARG A 121 -4.10 5.73 15.46
CA ARG A 121 -3.86 5.81 14.02
C ARG A 121 -4.33 4.52 13.34
N PRO A 122 -5.05 4.56 12.21
CA PRO A 122 -5.33 3.37 11.41
C PRO A 122 -4.06 2.64 11.00
N LEU A 123 -4.11 1.31 11.04
CA LEU A 123 -3.07 0.45 10.48
C LEU A 123 -3.35 0.21 9.00
N ILE A 124 -2.37 0.46 8.15
CA ILE A 124 -2.43 0.18 6.71
C ILE A 124 -1.29 -0.78 6.36
N LEU A 125 -1.64 -1.92 5.77
CA LEU A 125 -0.67 -2.88 5.25
C LEU A 125 -0.56 -2.72 3.73
N VAL A 126 0.65 -2.46 3.24
CA VAL A 126 0.92 -2.30 1.80
C VAL A 126 1.90 -3.36 1.34
N SER A 127 1.54 -4.07 0.28
CA SER A 127 2.43 -5.04 -0.35
C SER A 127 2.36 -5.00 -1.87
N THR A 128 3.49 -5.24 -2.51
CA THR A 128 3.62 -5.29 -3.98
C THR A 128 3.36 -6.70 -4.54
N ARG A 129 3.64 -7.76 -3.77
CA ARG A 129 3.41 -9.17 -4.19
C ARG A 129 2.23 -9.82 -3.47
N GLY A 130 1.95 -9.46 -2.21
CA GLY A 130 0.81 -9.98 -1.49
C GLY A 130 0.95 -9.98 0.02
N ILE A 131 -0.18 -10.23 0.69
CA ILE A 131 -0.28 -10.33 2.14
C ILE A 131 -0.82 -11.73 2.47
N VAL A 132 -0.07 -12.50 3.26
CA VAL A 132 -0.41 -13.85 3.69
C VAL A 132 -0.56 -13.84 5.21
N VAL A 133 -1.76 -14.20 5.70
CA VAL A 133 -2.07 -14.25 7.13
C VAL A 133 -2.47 -15.67 7.49
N GLU A 134 -1.52 -16.44 8.00
CA GLU A 134 -1.73 -17.80 8.52
C GLU A 134 -1.91 -17.81 10.05
N GLY A 135 -1.39 -16.79 10.72
CA GLY A 135 -1.57 -16.54 12.15
C GLY A 135 -2.79 -15.66 12.44
N THR A 136 -2.68 -14.82 13.47
CA THR A 136 -3.73 -13.87 13.89
C THR A 136 -3.27 -12.43 13.71
N LEU A 137 -4.12 -11.61 13.09
CA LEU A 137 -4.01 -10.15 13.09
C LEU A 137 -5.19 -9.57 13.86
N ASP A 138 -4.94 -9.09 15.07
CA ASP A 138 -5.95 -8.48 15.93
C ASP A 138 -5.83 -6.96 15.94
N VAL A 139 -6.82 -6.29 15.35
CA VAL A 139 -6.98 -4.82 15.35
C VAL A 139 -8.21 -4.39 16.14
N SER A 140 -8.84 -5.31 16.87
CA SER A 140 -10.12 -5.07 17.54
C SER A 140 -9.99 -4.13 18.74
N SER A 141 -11.06 -3.37 18.96
CA SER A 141 -11.31 -2.67 20.21
C SER A 141 -12.16 -3.54 21.13
N ARG A 142 -11.76 -3.65 22.39
CA ARG A 142 -12.47 -4.43 23.42
C ARG A 142 -12.76 -3.54 24.62
N GLY A 143 -13.97 -3.62 25.15
CA GLY A 143 -14.35 -3.00 26.42
C GLY A 143 -14.16 -3.95 27.62
N GLY A 144 -14.49 -3.48 28.82
CA GLY A 144 -14.48 -4.30 30.05
C GLY A 144 -13.14 -4.30 30.80
N SER A 145 -12.92 -5.33 31.63
CA SER A 145 -11.72 -5.46 32.47
C SER A 145 -10.41 -5.62 31.69
N ASN A 146 -10.49 -6.05 30.43
CA ASN A 146 -9.36 -6.14 29.49
C ASN A 146 -9.54 -5.15 28.34
N ALA A 147 -9.79 -3.89 28.67
CA ALA A 147 -10.01 -2.86 27.67
C ALA A 147 -8.79 -2.74 26.73
N GLN A 148 -9.05 -2.82 25.43
CA GLN A 148 -8.06 -2.60 24.39
C GLN A 148 -8.62 -1.61 23.39
N THR A 149 -7.85 -0.56 23.10
CA THR A 149 -8.12 0.38 22.02
C THR A 149 -7.46 -0.17 20.77
N GLY A 150 -8.27 -0.68 19.83
CA GLY A 150 -7.79 -1.17 18.54
C GLY A 150 -7.17 -0.07 17.69
N ALA A 151 -6.59 -0.43 16.55
CA ALA A 151 -6.10 0.56 15.59
C ALA A 151 -7.27 1.42 15.07
N ALA A 152 -7.06 2.74 14.97
CA ALA A 152 -8.10 3.72 14.63
C ALA A 152 -9.28 3.86 15.61
N ALA A 153 -9.17 3.38 16.85
CA ALA A 153 -10.30 3.40 17.78
C ALA A 153 -10.65 4.79 18.36
N ASP A 154 -10.08 5.88 17.81
CA ASP A 154 -10.31 7.27 18.23
C ASP A 154 -10.79 8.13 17.04
N THR A 155 -11.79 7.64 16.29
CA THR A 155 -12.40 8.39 15.17
C THR A 155 -13.47 9.40 15.61
N GLY A 156 -13.39 9.90 16.84
CA GLY A 156 -14.34 10.85 17.41
C GLY A 156 -15.52 10.19 18.14
N PRO A 157 -16.32 11.00 18.87
CA PRO A 157 -17.46 10.48 19.60
C PRO A 157 -18.43 9.80 18.63
N CYS A 158 -18.79 8.56 18.95
CA CYS A 158 -20.00 7.95 18.40
C CYS A 158 -21.15 8.94 18.63
N ALA A 159 -21.95 9.20 17.60
CA ALA A 159 -23.14 10.05 17.76
C ALA A 159 -23.96 9.54 18.97
N THR A 160 -24.43 10.45 19.81
CA THR A 160 -25.02 10.10 21.11
C THR A 160 -26.38 9.40 20.99
N ASP A 161 -26.86 9.16 19.78
CA ASP A 161 -28.06 8.40 19.43
C ASP A 161 -27.79 6.90 19.21
N PHE A 162 -26.54 6.43 19.33
CA PHE A 162 -26.26 5.01 19.31
C PHE A 162 -26.61 4.34 20.63
N MET A 163 -27.66 3.53 20.63
CA MET A 163 -27.91 2.58 21.69
C MET A 163 -26.84 1.48 21.67
N ASN A 164 -26.26 1.20 22.84
CA ASN A 164 -25.45 0.00 23.02
C ASN A 164 -26.27 -1.22 22.57
N PRO A 165 -25.71 -2.14 21.78
CA PRO A 165 -26.39 -3.40 21.52
C PRO A 165 -26.65 -4.10 22.86
N PRO A 166 -27.78 -4.81 22.99
CA PRO A 166 -28.07 -5.59 24.19
C PRO A 166 -26.88 -6.52 24.50
N VAL A 167 -26.66 -6.85 25.78
CA VAL A 167 -25.47 -7.52 26.37
C VAL A 167 -24.97 -8.82 25.73
N ASN A 168 -25.60 -9.29 24.65
CA ASN A 168 -25.21 -10.48 23.86
C ASN A 168 -24.96 -10.15 22.37
N GLY A 169 -25.05 -8.88 21.97
CA GLY A 169 -24.82 -8.44 20.60
C GLY A 169 -23.33 -8.17 20.38
N SER A 170 -22.72 -8.89 19.44
CA SER A 170 -21.40 -8.55 18.90
C SER A 170 -21.50 -7.21 18.16
N GLY A 171 -21.35 -6.11 18.91
CA GLY A 171 -21.37 -4.75 18.37
C GLY A 171 -20.07 -4.44 17.63
N GLY A 172 -20.15 -4.32 16.32
CA GLY A 172 -19.07 -3.81 15.47
C GLY A 172 -19.01 -2.28 15.56
N GLY A 173 -17.80 -1.75 15.80
CA GLY A 173 -17.50 -0.34 15.55
C GLY A 173 -17.64 -0.05 14.05
N ARG A 174 -18.08 1.17 13.72
CA ARG A 174 -18.22 1.66 12.35
C ARG A 174 -16.87 1.77 11.64
#